data_AF-A0A6G4RG01-F1
#
_entry.id   AF-A0A6G4RG01-F1
#
_cell.length_a   1.000
_cell.length_b   1.000
_cell.length_c   1.000
_cell.angle_alpha   90.00
_cell.angle_beta   90.00
_cell.angle_gamma   90.00
#
_symmetry.space_group_name_H-M   'P 1'
#
loop_
_entity.id
_entity.type
_entity.pdbx_description
1 polymer ?
#
loop_
_entity_poly.entity_id
_entity_poly.type
_entity_poly.pdbx_seq_one_letter_code
_entity_poly.pdbx_strand_id
1 'polypeptide(L)'
;MGNFDQHYEAGKKYAVIAAGIAAFLALEWGATGTETILAAVVAGIYGIVGSLIPDIDHQDSRPRRTAGKYVSISVIIAVFALPTLSPEFVRGLGQFAHVFGASGDTLTIGSGVLLVSGVAVLLLGGNAFDSILTHRGFTHSLPFAFITGLISYFSIGIVGQTFQPIAFLDGEMGVIIAFAAAGGVIVHLVVDQEL
;
A
#
# COMPACT_ATOMS: atom_id res chain seq x y z
N MET A 1 -7.38 -0.87 -23.97
CA MET A 1 -5.99 -0.39 -23.82
C MET A 1 -6.03 0.59 -22.67
N GLY A 2 -5.47 0.21 -21.51
CA GLY A 2 -5.60 1.01 -20.29
C GLY A 2 -4.99 2.40 -20.47
N ASN A 3 -5.69 3.42 -20.00
CA ASN A 3 -5.28 4.83 -20.05
C ASN A 3 -4.13 5.15 -19.07
N PHE A 4 -3.26 4.17 -18.77
CA PHE A 4 -2.19 4.26 -17.78
C PHE A 4 -1.34 5.52 -17.94
N ASP A 5 -0.93 5.84 -19.17
CA ASP A 5 -0.11 7.03 -19.43
C ASP A 5 -0.91 8.31 -19.11
N GLN A 6 -2.22 8.35 -19.34
CA GLN A 6 -3.07 9.49 -18.97
C GLN A 6 -3.25 9.61 -17.44
N HIS A 7 -3.51 8.50 -16.75
CA HIS A 7 -3.61 8.48 -15.28
C HIS A 7 -2.29 8.85 -14.62
N TYR A 8 -1.15 8.42 -15.19
CA TYR A 8 0.18 8.77 -14.71
C TYR A 8 0.47 10.27 -14.91
N GLU A 9 0.18 10.82 -16.10
CA GLU A 9 0.36 12.25 -16.34
C GLU A 9 -0.54 13.12 -15.45
N ALA A 10 -1.80 12.72 -15.24
CA ALA A 10 -2.71 13.39 -14.32
C ALA A 10 -2.21 13.28 -12.87
N GLY A 11 -1.77 12.10 -12.46
CA GLY A 11 -1.14 11.85 -11.16
C GLY A 11 0.06 12.73 -10.90
N LYS A 12 0.97 12.90 -11.87
CA LYS A 12 2.12 13.80 -11.75
C LYS A 12 1.71 15.27 -11.56
N LYS A 13 0.70 15.73 -12.31
CA LYS A 13 0.19 17.12 -12.14
C LYS A 13 -0.39 17.32 -10.75
N TYR A 14 -1.20 16.36 -10.29
CA TYR A 14 -1.75 16.37 -8.94
C TYR A 14 -0.67 16.30 -7.86
N ALA A 15 0.36 15.48 -8.07
CA ALA A 15 1.46 15.31 -7.12
C ALA A 15 2.23 16.60 -6.86
N VAL A 16 2.37 17.48 -7.85
CA VAL A 16 2.95 18.82 -7.64
C VAL A 16 2.09 19.64 -6.68
N ILE A 17 0.76 19.56 -6.81
CA ILE A 17 -0.17 20.27 -5.93
C ILE A 17 -0.11 19.68 -4.51
N ALA A 18 -0.19 18.36 -4.39
CA ALA A 18 -0.11 17.65 -3.11
C ALA A 18 1.23 17.93 -2.39
N ALA A 19 2.35 17.91 -3.13
CA ALA A 19 3.66 18.26 -2.61
C ALA A 19 3.73 19.72 -2.12
N GLY A 20 3.15 20.66 -2.87
CA GLY A 20 3.08 22.06 -2.48
C GLY A 20 2.27 22.28 -1.19
N ILE A 21 1.10 21.64 -1.08
CA ILE A 21 0.27 21.71 0.13
C ILE A 21 1.00 21.10 1.33
N ALA A 22 1.60 19.92 1.16
CA ALA A 22 2.33 19.25 2.24
C ALA A 22 3.56 20.05 2.69
N ALA A 23 4.32 20.63 1.76
CA ALA A 23 5.45 21.50 2.09
C ALA A 23 5.00 22.75 2.85
N PHE A 24 3.93 23.40 2.37
CA PHE A 24 3.38 24.59 3.02
C PHE A 24 2.93 24.30 4.45
N LEU A 25 2.15 23.23 4.66
CA LEU A 25 1.67 22.86 5.98
C LEU A 25 2.80 22.42 6.92
N ALA A 26 3.80 21.70 6.42
CA ALA A 26 4.98 21.34 7.20
C ALA A 26 5.71 22.60 7.71
N LEU A 27 5.88 23.62 6.86
CA LEU A 27 6.49 24.90 7.27
C LEU A 27 5.64 25.63 8.32
N GLU A 28 4.32 25.70 8.13
CA GLU A 28 3.40 26.32 9.09
C GLU A 28 3.41 25.61 10.45
N TRP A 29 3.67 24.30 10.47
CA TRP A 29 3.81 23.50 11.70
C TRP A 29 5.24 23.48 12.27
N GLY A 30 6.14 24.30 11.74
CA GLY A 30 7.49 24.48 12.27
C GLY A 30 8.47 23.36 11.91
N ALA A 31 8.18 22.57 10.87
CA ALA A 31 9.10 21.56 10.36
C ALA A 31 10.39 22.19 9.83
N THR A 32 11.50 21.49 9.97
CA THR A 32 12.79 21.87 9.39
C THR A 32 12.73 21.85 7.86
N GLY A 33 13.72 22.46 7.20
CA GLY A 33 13.81 22.44 5.73
C GLY A 33 13.88 21.00 5.17
N THR A 34 14.57 20.09 5.84
CA THR A 34 14.66 18.68 5.44
C THR A 34 13.31 17.97 5.58
N GLU A 35 12.61 18.16 6.70
CA GLU A 35 11.28 17.59 6.93
C GLU A 35 10.25 18.13 5.93
N THR A 36 10.32 19.42 5.61
CA THR A 36 9.49 20.05 4.58
C THR A 36 9.68 19.38 3.22
N ILE A 37 10.93 19.15 2.81
CA ILE A 37 11.24 18.46 1.55
C ILE A 37 10.70 17.02 1.59
N LEU A 38 10.91 16.32 2.69
CA LEU A 38 10.42 14.94 2.85
C LEU A 38 8.90 14.86 2.82
N ALA A 39 8.19 15.77 3.48
CA ALA A 39 6.73 15.89 3.40
C ALA A 39 6.24 16.07 1.98
N ALA A 40 6.87 16.99 1.23
CA ALA A 40 6.55 17.26 -0.16
C ALA A 40 6.75 16.03 -1.04
N VAL A 41 7.90 15.36 -0.90
CA VAL A 41 8.26 14.17 -1.67
C VAL A 41 7.31 13.01 -1.36
N VAL A 42 7.04 12.74 -0.09
CA VAL A 42 6.17 11.63 0.32
C VAL A 42 4.73 11.89 -0.14
N ALA A 43 4.19 13.10 0.05
CA ALA A 43 2.86 13.45 -0.43
C ALA A 43 2.75 13.31 -1.96
N GLY A 44 3.77 13.77 -2.70
CA GLY A 44 3.84 13.62 -4.14
C GLY A 44 3.84 12.16 -4.58
N ILE A 45 4.65 11.31 -3.93
CA ILE A 45 4.70 9.87 -4.21
C ILE A 45 3.34 9.22 -3.97
N TYR A 46 2.71 9.48 -2.82
CA TYR A 46 1.39 8.92 -2.51
C TYR A 46 0.30 9.41 -3.47
N GLY A 47 0.38 10.66 -3.94
CA GLY A 47 -0.52 11.19 -4.97
C GLY A 47 -0.38 10.46 -6.32
N ILE A 48 0.86 10.22 -6.78
CA ILE A 48 1.11 9.45 -8.01
C ILE A 48 0.67 8.00 -7.84
N VAL A 49 1.05 7.36 -6.73
CA VAL A 49 0.70 5.96 -6.49
C VAL A 49 -0.82 5.81 -6.40
N GLY A 50 -1.49 6.69 -5.65
CA GLY A 50 -2.95 6.73 -5.55
C GLY A 50 -3.64 6.82 -6.91
N SER A 51 -3.11 7.62 -7.84
CA SER A 51 -3.70 7.74 -9.18
C SER A 51 -3.47 6.54 -10.09
N LEU A 52 -2.64 5.58 -9.68
CA LEU A 52 -2.35 4.35 -10.45
C LEU A 52 -2.88 3.09 -9.78
N ILE A 53 -3.29 3.16 -8.52
CA ILE A 53 -3.82 1.99 -7.79
C ILE A 53 -5.10 1.44 -8.47
N PRO A 54 -6.07 2.26 -8.91
CA PRO A 54 -7.30 1.71 -9.49
C PRO A 54 -7.07 0.86 -10.73
N ASP A 55 -6.05 1.18 -11.54
CA ASP A 55 -5.63 0.41 -12.71
C ASP A 55 -5.28 -1.07 -12.40
N ILE A 56 -5.05 -1.46 -11.13
CA ILE A 56 -4.72 -2.85 -10.74
C ILE A 56 -5.85 -3.84 -11.09
N ASP A 57 -7.09 -3.36 -11.19
CA ASP A 57 -8.24 -4.20 -11.56
C ASP A 57 -8.25 -4.60 -13.05
N HIS A 58 -7.58 -3.84 -13.91
CA HIS A 58 -7.48 -4.18 -15.32
C HIS A 58 -6.41 -5.26 -15.54
N GLN A 59 -6.83 -6.43 -16.07
CA GLN A 59 -5.99 -7.64 -16.14
C GLN A 59 -4.67 -7.47 -16.91
N ASP A 60 -4.63 -6.57 -17.89
CA ASP A 60 -3.41 -6.23 -18.65
C ASP A 60 -2.67 -4.96 -18.19
N SER A 61 -3.05 -4.35 -17.07
CA SER A 61 -2.45 -3.08 -16.68
C SER A 61 -1.00 -3.23 -16.22
N ARG A 62 -0.20 -2.18 -16.47
CA ARG A 62 1.17 -2.10 -15.97
C ARG A 62 1.22 -2.14 -14.43
N PRO A 63 0.34 -1.42 -13.68
CA PRO A 63 0.26 -1.53 -12.23
C PRO A 63 0.01 -2.94 -11.75
N ARG A 64 -0.92 -3.69 -12.35
CA ARG A 64 -1.20 -5.09 -11.98
C ARG A 64 0.01 -6.00 -12.18
N ARG A 65 0.66 -5.93 -13.34
CA ARG A 65 1.88 -6.71 -13.63
C ARG A 65 3.01 -6.40 -12.65
N THR A 66 3.14 -5.14 -12.28
CA THR A 66 4.16 -4.64 -11.36
C THR A 66 3.85 -5.01 -9.90
N ALA A 67 2.60 -4.82 -9.47
CA ALA A 67 2.10 -5.23 -8.16
C ALA A 67 2.21 -6.73 -7.98
N GLY A 68 1.84 -7.54 -8.98
CA GLY A 68 2.04 -8.99 -8.95
C GLY A 68 3.51 -9.37 -8.71
N LYS A 69 4.45 -8.69 -9.39
CA LYS A 69 5.89 -8.90 -9.18
C LYS A 69 6.35 -8.51 -7.77
N TYR A 70 5.98 -7.33 -7.29
CA TYR A 70 6.42 -6.86 -5.97
C TYR A 70 5.73 -7.58 -4.82
N VAL A 71 4.43 -7.87 -4.91
CA VAL A 71 3.72 -8.72 -3.94
C VAL A 71 4.39 -10.09 -3.88
N SER A 72 4.76 -10.67 -5.02
CA SER A 72 5.48 -11.95 -5.02
C SER A 72 6.83 -11.86 -4.29
N ILE A 73 7.59 -10.78 -4.53
CA ILE A 73 8.85 -10.53 -3.82
C ILE A 73 8.62 -10.33 -2.32
N SER A 74 7.61 -9.54 -1.94
CA SER A 74 7.25 -9.28 -0.54
C SER A 74 6.79 -10.53 0.18
N VAL A 75 6.02 -11.40 -0.47
CA VAL A 75 5.61 -12.71 0.07
C VAL A 75 6.83 -13.60 0.30
N ILE A 76 7.75 -13.66 -0.68
CA ILE A 76 9.01 -14.41 -0.52
C ILE A 76 9.80 -13.86 0.67
N ILE A 77 10.01 -12.54 0.73
CA ILE A 77 10.72 -11.90 1.84
C ILE A 77 10.02 -12.21 3.16
N ALA A 78 8.70 -12.07 3.24
CA ALA A 78 7.93 -12.34 4.45
C ALA A 78 8.10 -13.80 4.93
N VAL A 79 8.00 -14.77 4.03
CA VAL A 79 8.17 -16.20 4.34
C VAL A 79 9.53 -16.50 4.95
N PHE A 80 10.61 -15.89 4.43
CA PHE A 80 11.96 -16.15 4.91
C PHE A 80 12.40 -15.24 6.07
N ALA A 81 11.92 -14.01 6.14
CA ALA A 81 12.38 -13.02 7.10
C ALA A 81 11.55 -13.01 8.38
N LEU A 82 10.23 -13.23 8.32
CA LEU A 82 9.36 -13.15 9.51
C LEU A 82 9.72 -14.17 10.61
N PRO A 83 10.12 -15.43 10.33
CA PRO A 83 10.55 -16.34 11.39
C PRO A 83 11.72 -15.80 12.23
N THR A 84 12.54 -14.93 11.65
CA THR A 84 13.71 -14.32 12.30
C THR A 84 13.39 -12.94 12.88
N LEU A 85 12.71 -12.08 12.11
CA LEU A 85 12.44 -10.69 12.49
C LEU A 85 11.25 -10.54 13.44
N SER A 86 10.29 -11.46 13.38
CA SER A 86 9.09 -11.44 14.23
C SER A 86 8.68 -12.88 14.63
N PRO A 87 9.52 -13.58 15.40
CA PRO A 87 9.26 -14.98 15.76
C PRO A 87 7.96 -15.18 16.54
N GLU A 88 7.53 -14.19 17.33
CA GLU A 88 6.27 -14.28 18.09
C GLU A 88 5.03 -14.28 17.19
N PHE A 89 5.03 -13.49 16.12
CA PHE A 89 3.95 -13.52 15.12
C PHE A 89 3.86 -14.91 14.48
N VAL A 90 5.00 -15.48 14.11
CA VAL A 90 5.07 -16.82 13.50
C VAL A 90 4.65 -17.91 14.48
N ARG A 91 5.04 -17.83 15.76
CA ARG A 91 4.52 -18.75 16.80
C ARG A 91 3.02 -18.63 16.96
N GLY A 92 2.45 -17.43 16.87
CA GLY A 92 1.00 -17.23 16.87
C GLY A 92 0.28 -18.00 15.75
N LEU A 93 0.85 -18.02 14.54
CA LEU A 93 0.35 -18.86 13.45
C LEU A 93 0.41 -20.36 13.79
N GLY A 94 1.48 -20.81 14.43
CA GLY A 94 1.63 -22.20 14.88
C GLY A 94 0.62 -22.57 15.98
N GLN A 95 0.40 -21.68 16.94
CA GLN A 95 -0.62 -21.82 17.97
C GLN A 95 -2.02 -21.94 17.37
N PHE A 96 -2.33 -21.12 16.36
CA PHE A 96 -3.58 -21.24 15.63
C PHE A 96 -3.70 -22.61 14.95
N ALA A 97 -2.63 -23.11 14.32
CA ALA A 97 -2.63 -24.44 13.71
C ALA A 97 -2.83 -25.59 14.73
N HIS A 98 -2.37 -25.43 15.98
CA HIS A 98 -2.65 -26.40 17.05
C HIS A 98 -4.14 -26.54 17.36
N VAL A 99 -4.93 -25.47 17.22
CA VAL A 99 -6.40 -25.53 17.37
C VAL A 99 -7.01 -26.54 16.39
N PHE A 100 -6.37 -26.74 15.24
CA PHE A 100 -6.78 -27.70 14.21
C PHE A 100 -6.07 -29.06 14.30
N GLY A 101 -5.40 -29.35 15.42
CA GLY A 101 -4.82 -30.65 15.70
C GLY A 101 -3.38 -30.84 15.21
N ALA A 102 -2.68 -29.78 14.78
CA ALA A 102 -1.24 -29.86 14.56
C ALA A 102 -0.52 -30.18 15.88
N SER A 103 0.59 -30.93 15.84
CA SER A 103 1.40 -31.28 17.01
C SER A 103 2.88 -31.05 16.73
N GLY A 104 3.61 -30.48 17.69
CA GLY A 104 5.03 -30.14 17.52
C GLY A 104 5.37 -28.75 18.07
N ASP A 105 6.56 -28.26 17.72
CA ASP A 105 7.02 -26.93 18.08
C ASP A 105 6.24 -25.83 17.32
N THR A 106 5.71 -24.86 18.05
CA THR A 106 4.87 -23.77 17.52
C THR A 106 5.59 -22.92 16.47
N LEU A 107 6.89 -22.65 16.63
CA LEU A 107 7.63 -21.82 15.67
C LEU A 107 7.85 -22.58 14.36
N THR A 108 8.16 -23.87 14.45
CA THR A 108 8.33 -24.77 13.30
C THR A 108 7.03 -24.93 12.52
N ILE A 109 5.92 -25.19 13.23
CA ILE A 109 4.59 -25.31 12.62
C ILE A 109 4.17 -23.98 11.99
N GLY A 110 4.34 -22.87 12.71
CA GLY A 110 4.02 -21.53 12.22
C GLY A 110 4.79 -21.14 10.98
N SER A 111 6.08 -21.52 10.90
CA SER A 111 6.90 -21.32 9.70
C SER A 111 6.39 -22.17 8.52
N GLY A 112 5.95 -23.40 8.79
CA GLY A 112 5.30 -24.24 7.80
C GLY A 112 3.99 -23.65 7.28
N VAL A 113 3.15 -23.12 8.16
CA VAL A 113 1.91 -22.41 7.79
C VAL A 113 2.22 -21.20 6.91
N LEU A 114 3.20 -20.38 7.31
CA LEU A 114 3.64 -19.21 6.57
C LEU A 114 4.14 -19.58 5.17
N LEU A 115 4.94 -20.65 5.06
CA LEU A 115 5.43 -21.15 3.76
C LEU A 115 4.28 -21.62 2.87
N VAL A 116 3.40 -22.48 3.38
CA VAL A 116 2.28 -23.04 2.58
C VAL A 116 1.32 -21.94 2.14
N SER A 117 0.96 -21.03 3.04
CA SER A 117 0.10 -19.89 2.71
C SER A 117 0.76 -18.91 1.74
N GLY A 118 2.06 -18.65 1.90
CA GLY A 118 2.84 -17.86 0.95
C GLY A 118 2.85 -18.48 -0.46
N VAL A 119 3.10 -19.78 -0.57
CA VAL A 119 3.01 -20.52 -1.85
C VAL A 119 1.61 -20.48 -2.42
N ALA A 120 0.57 -20.64 -1.61
CA ALA A 120 -0.82 -20.53 -2.06
C ALA A 120 -1.13 -19.13 -2.60
N VAL A 121 -0.66 -18.06 -1.95
CA VAL A 121 -0.79 -16.67 -2.44
C VAL A 121 -0.05 -16.48 -3.76
N LEU A 122 1.16 -17.04 -3.91
CA LEU A 122 1.93 -16.95 -5.16
C LEU A 122 1.26 -17.69 -6.32
N LEU A 123 0.67 -18.86 -6.07
CA LEU A 123 0.07 -19.71 -7.10
C LEU A 123 -1.37 -19.31 -7.46
N LEU A 124 -2.16 -18.89 -6.46
CA LEU A 124 -3.60 -18.68 -6.61
C LEU A 124 -4.01 -17.21 -6.46
N GLY A 125 -3.15 -16.37 -5.89
CA GLY A 125 -3.47 -14.97 -5.60
C GLY A 125 -3.90 -14.20 -6.85
N GLY A 126 -3.20 -14.36 -7.97
CA GLY A 126 -3.58 -13.71 -9.23
C GLY A 126 -5.02 -14.02 -9.65
N ASN A 127 -5.37 -15.32 -9.71
CA ASN A 127 -6.69 -15.79 -10.14
C ASN A 127 -7.80 -15.43 -9.14
N ALA A 128 -7.53 -15.45 -7.83
CA ALA A 128 -8.48 -15.05 -6.80
C ALA A 128 -8.72 -13.53 -6.78
N PHE A 129 -7.66 -12.73 -7.00
CA PHE A 129 -7.80 -11.29 -7.22
C PHE A 129 -8.56 -10.99 -8.51
N ASP A 130 -8.30 -11.74 -9.59
CA ASP A 130 -9.03 -11.61 -10.85
C ASP A 130 -10.51 -11.88 -10.67
N SER A 131 -10.92 -12.93 -9.95
CA SER A 131 -12.34 -13.26 -9.77
C SER A 131 -13.09 -12.27 -8.85
N ILE A 132 -12.39 -11.53 -8.00
CA ILE A 132 -12.98 -10.53 -7.10
C ILE A 132 -13.06 -9.15 -7.78
N LEU A 133 -12.14 -8.84 -8.71
CA LEU A 133 -11.98 -7.52 -9.33
C LEU A 133 -12.49 -7.41 -10.78
N THR A 134 -13.30 -8.38 -11.26
CA THR A 134 -13.67 -8.52 -12.69
C THR A 134 -14.54 -7.42 -13.34
N HIS A 135 -14.91 -6.35 -12.64
CA HIS A 135 -15.55 -5.19 -13.25
C HIS A 135 -14.90 -3.94 -12.67
N ARG A 136 -14.82 -2.84 -13.43
CA ARG A 136 -14.47 -1.48 -12.98
C ARG A 136 -15.13 -1.19 -11.63
N GLY A 137 -14.45 -1.57 -10.56
CA GLY A 137 -15.14 -2.22 -9.46
C GLY A 137 -15.09 -1.38 -8.23
N PHE A 138 -14.83 -2.05 -7.11
CA PHE A 138 -14.57 -1.36 -5.86
C PHE A 138 -13.44 -0.32 -5.97
N THR A 139 -12.38 -0.64 -6.71
CA THR A 139 -11.23 0.24 -7.01
C THR A 139 -11.60 1.56 -7.69
N HIS A 140 -12.73 1.59 -8.40
CA HIS A 140 -13.27 2.74 -9.11
C HIS A 140 -14.40 3.42 -8.32
N SER A 141 -14.19 3.63 -7.01
CA SER A 141 -15.24 4.18 -6.13
C SER A 141 -14.71 5.13 -5.07
N LEU A 142 -15.54 6.08 -4.63
CA LEU A 142 -15.22 6.98 -3.52
C LEU A 142 -14.88 6.24 -2.20
N PRO A 143 -15.59 5.15 -1.82
CA PRO A 143 -15.18 4.32 -0.68
C PRO A 143 -13.75 3.79 -0.78
N PHE A 144 -13.30 3.42 -1.98
CA PHE A 144 -11.94 2.96 -2.18
C PHE A 144 -10.90 4.07 -2.09
N ALA A 145 -11.21 5.28 -2.57
CA ALA A 145 -10.38 6.45 -2.34
C ALA A 145 -10.19 6.71 -0.83
N PHE A 146 -11.28 6.64 -0.06
CA PHE A 146 -11.24 6.79 1.39
C PHE A 146 -10.39 5.70 2.07
N ILE A 147 -10.58 4.43 1.70
CA ILE A 147 -9.79 3.32 2.24
C ILE A 147 -8.31 3.43 1.87
N THR A 148 -8.00 3.87 0.65
CA THR A 148 -6.63 4.14 0.23
C THR A 148 -5.98 5.18 1.15
N GLY A 149 -6.67 6.28 1.43
CA GLY A 149 -6.21 7.29 2.39
C GLY A 149 -5.98 6.71 3.79
N LEU A 150 -6.93 5.92 4.32
CA LEU A 150 -6.77 5.26 5.63
C LEU A 150 -5.56 4.33 5.66
N ILE A 151 -5.39 3.48 4.64
CA ILE A 151 -4.24 2.58 4.54
C ILE A 151 -2.94 3.40 4.52
N SER A 152 -2.88 4.49 3.74
CA SER A 152 -1.72 5.38 3.68
C SER A 152 -1.39 6.02 5.02
N TYR A 153 -2.40 6.46 5.78
CA TYR A 153 -2.22 7.00 7.14
C TYR A 153 -1.57 5.97 8.08
N PHE A 154 -2.13 4.76 8.16
CA PHE A 154 -1.59 3.74 9.05
C PHE A 154 -0.22 3.23 8.60
N SER A 155 -0.01 3.09 7.29
CA SER A 155 1.27 2.63 6.77
C SER A 155 2.37 3.65 7.03
N ILE A 156 2.14 4.97 6.87
CA ILE A 156 3.17 5.97 7.21
C ILE A 156 3.48 5.98 8.72
N GLY A 157 2.47 5.82 9.59
CA GLY A 157 2.69 5.69 11.03
C GLY A 157 3.55 4.47 11.39
N ILE A 158 3.27 3.30 10.80
CA ILE A 158 4.07 2.08 11.01
C ILE A 158 5.49 2.25 10.49
N VAL A 159 5.67 2.82 9.29
CA VAL A 159 7.03 3.05 8.75
C VAL A 159 7.77 4.08 9.59
N GLY A 160 7.11 5.14 10.06
CA GLY A 160 7.71 6.16 10.94
C GLY A 160 8.22 5.59 12.26
N GLN A 161 7.53 4.61 12.85
CA GLN A 161 8.01 3.90 14.05
C GLN A 161 9.29 3.11 13.79
N THR A 162 9.50 2.64 12.57
CA THR A 162 10.65 1.80 12.19
C THR A 162 11.79 2.62 11.57
N PHE A 163 11.47 3.73 10.90
CA PHE A 163 12.40 4.57 10.15
C PHE A 163 12.33 6.02 10.64
N GLN A 164 13.19 6.34 11.60
CA GLN A 164 13.23 7.62 12.30
C GLN A 164 13.22 8.87 11.39
N PRO A 165 13.88 8.90 10.22
CA PRO A 165 13.87 10.09 9.36
C PRO A 165 12.49 10.52 8.83
N ILE A 166 11.49 9.65 8.89
CA ILE A 166 10.12 9.99 8.49
C ILE A 166 9.11 9.91 9.64
N ALA A 167 9.59 9.74 10.88
CA ALA A 167 8.72 9.66 12.06
C ALA A 167 7.84 10.90 12.25
N PHE A 168 8.33 12.08 11.83
CA PHE A 168 7.57 13.33 11.86
C PHE A 168 6.34 13.34 10.93
N LEU A 169 6.23 12.38 10.01
CA LEU A 169 5.05 12.19 9.16
C LEU A 169 3.91 11.43 9.85
N ASP A 170 4.10 10.98 11.10
CA ASP A 170 3.00 10.48 11.91
C ASP A 170 2.06 11.63 12.34
N GLY A 171 0.86 11.30 12.81
CA GLY A 171 -0.11 12.30 13.29
C GLY A 171 -0.67 13.20 12.19
N GLU A 172 -0.60 14.53 12.39
CA GLU A 172 -1.24 15.52 11.51
C GLU A 172 -0.67 15.50 10.08
N MET A 173 0.65 15.34 9.94
CA MET A 173 1.29 15.19 8.63
C MET A 173 0.84 13.91 7.92
N GLY A 174 0.58 12.83 8.67
CA GLY A 174 0.06 11.58 8.13
C GLY A 174 -1.32 11.75 7.52
N VAL A 175 -2.15 12.64 8.08
CA VAL A 175 -3.46 12.99 7.50
C VAL A 175 -3.30 13.66 6.14
N ILE A 176 -2.28 14.50 5.96
CA ILE A 176 -1.98 15.11 4.67
C ILE A 176 -1.55 14.06 3.64
N ILE A 177 -0.73 13.09 4.04
CA ILE A 177 -0.37 11.95 3.18
C ILE A 177 -1.60 11.12 2.80
N ALA A 178 -2.52 10.91 3.74
CA ALA A 178 -3.79 10.21 3.49
C ALA A 178 -4.65 10.94 2.45
N PHE A 179 -4.78 12.27 2.57
CA PHE A 179 -5.48 13.09 1.58
C PHE A 179 -4.80 13.09 0.22
N ALA A 180 -3.46 13.10 0.18
CA ALA A 180 -2.71 12.99 -1.07
C ALA A 180 -3.00 11.65 -1.77
N ALA A 181 -2.99 10.54 -1.03
CA ALA A 181 -3.29 9.23 -1.58
C ALA A 181 -4.74 9.12 -2.10
N ALA A 182 -5.71 9.55 -1.29
CA ALA A 182 -7.12 9.55 -1.66
C ALA A 182 -7.40 10.48 -2.86
N GLY A 183 -6.79 11.67 -2.88
CA GLY A 183 -6.89 12.60 -4.00
C GLY A 183 -6.27 12.06 -5.28
N GLY A 184 -5.20 11.28 -5.19
CA GLY A 184 -4.66 10.53 -6.33
C GLY A 184 -5.70 9.60 -6.94
N VAL A 185 -6.41 8.81 -6.11
CA VAL A 185 -7.52 7.96 -6.58
C VAL A 185 -8.63 8.79 -7.22
N ILE A 186 -9.02 9.92 -6.61
CA ILE A 186 -10.04 10.81 -7.20
C ILE A 186 -9.62 11.34 -8.57
N VAL A 187 -8.35 11.73 -8.74
CA VAL A 187 -7.79 12.16 -10.03
C VAL A 187 -7.90 11.05 -11.06
N HIS A 188 -7.67 9.80 -10.67
CA HIS A 188 -7.89 8.65 -11.55
C HIS A 188 -9.34 8.59 -12.04
N LEU A 189 -10.30 8.65 -11.11
CA LEU A 189 -11.74 8.61 -11.43
C LEU A 189 -12.18 9.76 -12.35
N VAL A 190 -11.66 10.97 -12.14
CA VAL A 190 -11.96 12.14 -12.98
C VAL A 190 -11.44 11.95 -14.41
N VAL A 191 -10.24 11.39 -14.58
CA VAL A 191 -9.68 11.10 -15.91
C VAL A 191 -10.56 10.10 -16.67
N ASP A 192 -11.13 9.13 -15.96
CA ASP A 192 -12.02 8.12 -16.54
C ASP A 192 -13.49 8.55 -16.65
N GLN A 193 -13.83 9.79 -16.26
CA GLN A 193 -15.19 10.35 -16.27
C GLN A 193 -16.19 9.57 -15.40
N GLU A 194 -15.70 9.00 -14.29
CA GLU A 194 -16.50 8.22 -13.34
C GLU A 194 -16.97 9.04 -12.12
N LEU A 195 -16.80 10.36 -12.19
CA LEU A 195 -17.28 11.37 -11.24
C LEU A 195 -18.03 12.51 -11.94
#